data_AF-A0A0F0GLW4-F1
#
_entry.id   AF-A0A0F0GLW4-F1
#
_cell.length_a   1.000
_cell.length_b   1.000
_cell.length_c   1.000
_cell.angle_alpha   90.00
_cell.angle_beta   90.00
_cell.angle_gamma   90.00
#
_symmetry.space_group_name_H-M   'P 1'
#
loop_
_entity.id
_entity.type
_entity.pdbx_description
1 polymer ?
#
loop_
_entity_poly.entity_id
_entity_poly.type
_entity_poly.pdbx_seq_one_letter_code
_entity_poly.pdbx_strand_id
1 'polypeptide(L)'
;MITYITTMLADIPNPTPVAPPGSEVIVEVVGNAKWGAGMALVLGFFAGLIVWAGGRWVDHHRAGRIGLVMMLCAIAGGLLYGIGWQIIDHFASVK
;
A
#
# COMPACT_ATOMS: atom_id res chain seq x y z
N MET A 1 23.35 -3.84 -37.36
CA MET A 1 23.87 -2.87 -36.35
C MET A 1 23.07 -2.92 -35.06
N ILE A 2 21.73 -2.93 -35.09
CA ILE A 2 20.85 -3.05 -33.89
C ILE A 2 21.04 -4.38 -33.14
N THR A 3 21.20 -5.49 -33.85
CA THR A 3 21.39 -6.85 -33.28
C THR A 3 22.64 -6.97 -32.40
N TYR A 4 23.70 -6.21 -32.70
CA TYR A 4 24.95 -6.22 -31.94
C TYR A 4 24.83 -5.49 -30.59
N ILE A 5 23.94 -4.51 -30.48
CA ILE A 5 23.73 -3.74 -29.25
C ILE A 5 22.98 -4.58 -28.22
N THR A 6 21.98 -5.35 -28.66
CA THR A 6 21.21 -6.27 -27.81
C THR A 6 22.03 -7.42 -27.26
N THR A 7 22.99 -7.96 -28.04
CA THR A 7 23.90 -9.00 -27.55
C THR A 7 24.89 -8.47 -26.52
N MET A 8 25.42 -7.25 -26.72
CA MET A 8 26.35 -6.60 -25.77
C MET A 8 25.68 -6.27 -24.43
N LEU A 9 24.38 -5.98 -24.40
CA LEU A 9 23.61 -5.76 -23.17
C LEU A 9 23.34 -7.06 -22.38
N ALA A 10 23.22 -8.19 -23.08
CA ALA A 10 23.02 -9.50 -22.45
C ALA A 10 24.30 -10.04 -21.79
N ASP A 11 25.47 -9.61 -22.28
CA ASP A 11 26.79 -10.02 -21.78
C ASP A 11 27.28 -9.22 -20.58
N ILE A 12 26.56 -8.19 -20.13
CA ILE A 12 26.89 -7.49 -18.88
C ILE A 12 26.46 -8.42 -17.72
N PRO A 13 27.41 -8.92 -16.90
CA PRO A 13 27.04 -9.72 -15.74
C PRO A 13 26.17 -8.86 -14.82
N ASN A 14 24.89 -9.22 -14.68
CA ASN A 14 24.00 -8.63 -13.70
C ASN A 14 24.01 -9.54 -12.46
N PRO A 15 24.83 -9.26 -11.44
CA PRO A 15 24.84 -10.07 -10.24
C PRO A 15 23.46 -10.04 -9.58
N THR A 16 23.12 -11.11 -8.89
CA THR A 16 21.90 -11.11 -8.06
C THR A 16 21.97 -9.96 -7.06
N PRO A 17 20.88 -9.20 -6.85
CA PRO A 17 20.87 -8.11 -5.88
C PRO A 17 21.38 -8.59 -4.51
N VAL A 18 22.43 -7.93 -4.01
CA VAL A 18 22.94 -8.14 -2.65
C VAL A 18 22.51 -6.96 -1.81
N ALA A 19 21.95 -7.24 -0.63
CA ALA A 19 21.52 -6.20 0.29
C ALA A 19 22.73 -5.34 0.71
N PRO A 20 22.67 -4.00 0.63
CA PRO A 20 23.78 -3.16 1.05
C PRO A 20 23.98 -3.23 2.57
N PRO A 21 25.20 -3.04 3.08
CA PRO A 21 25.45 -3.01 4.53
C PRO A 21 24.56 -1.99 5.24
N GLY A 22 23.96 -2.36 6.38
CA GLY A 22 23.06 -1.48 7.14
C GLY A 22 21.63 -1.39 6.61
N SER A 23 21.30 -2.14 5.56
CA SER A 23 19.93 -2.20 5.01
C SER A 23 18.92 -2.83 5.97
N GLU A 24 19.36 -3.56 6.99
CA GLU A 24 18.50 -4.21 7.98
C GLU A 24 17.60 -3.20 8.67
N VAL A 25 18.16 -2.04 9.04
CA VAL A 25 17.42 -0.96 9.71
C VAL A 25 16.37 -0.35 8.78
N ILE A 26 16.70 -0.18 7.51
CA ILE A 26 15.77 0.38 6.52
C ILE A 26 14.60 -0.58 6.31
N VAL A 27 14.89 -1.87 6.14
CA VAL A 27 13.88 -2.91 5.96
C VAL A 27 12.99 -3.02 7.20
N GLU A 28 13.56 -2.90 8.40
CA GLU A 28 12.80 -2.90 9.66
C GLU A 28 11.84 -1.70 9.75
N VAL A 29 12.32 -0.48 9.49
CA VAL A 29 11.49 0.72 9.52
C VAL A 29 10.34 0.62 8.51
N VAL A 30 10.63 0.17 7.29
CA VAL A 30 9.60 -0.03 6.26
C VAL A 30 8.61 -1.12 6.67
N GLY A 31 9.08 -2.21 7.28
CA GLY A 31 8.24 -3.28 7.82
C GLY A 31 7.28 -2.78 8.89
N ASN A 32 7.80 -2.01 9.85
CA ASN A 32 7.00 -1.41 10.92
C ASN A 32 5.98 -0.41 10.38
N ALA A 33 6.36 0.42 9.41
CA ALA A 33 5.45 1.35 8.75
C ALA A 33 4.31 0.63 8.01
N LYS A 34 4.62 -0.46 7.29
CA LYS A 34 3.62 -1.30 6.63
C LYS A 34 2.64 -1.89 7.65
N TRP A 35 3.15 -2.50 8.72
CA TRP A 35 2.31 -3.05 9.78
C TRP A 35 1.40 -1.98 10.41
N GLY A 36 1.97 -0.82 10.75
CA GLY A 36 1.22 0.31 11.32
C GLY A 36 0.15 0.83 10.37
N ALA A 37 0.44 0.95 9.08
CA ALA A 37 -0.54 1.33 8.06
C ALA A 37 -1.69 0.31 7.97
N GLY A 38 -1.39 -0.98 7.99
CA GLY A 38 -2.40 -2.05 8.01
C GLY A 38 -3.32 -1.95 9.22
N MET A 39 -2.77 -1.74 10.41
CA MET A 39 -3.56 -1.53 11.64
C MET A 39 -4.39 -0.26 11.60
N ALA A 40 -3.84 0.84 11.09
CA ALA A 40 -4.55 2.10 10.97
C ALA A 40 -5.78 1.99 10.05
N LEU A 41 -5.71 1.20 8.98
CA LEU A 41 -6.84 0.95 8.08
C LEU A 41 -7.96 0.16 8.79
N VAL A 42 -7.60 -0.90 9.54
CA VAL A 42 -8.57 -1.69 10.31
C VAL A 42 -9.23 -0.83 11.38
N LEU A 43 -8.43 -0.13 12.19
CA LEU A 43 -8.92 0.76 13.24
C LEU A 43 -9.75 1.91 12.67
N GLY A 44 -9.34 2.50 11.55
CA GLY A 44 -10.07 3.56 10.86
C GLY A 44 -11.46 3.11 10.40
N PHE A 45 -11.59 1.88 9.90
CA PHE A 45 -12.89 1.31 9.53
C PHE A 45 -13.81 1.17 10.75
N PHE A 46 -13.35 0.51 11.82
CA PHE A 46 -14.18 0.29 13.00
C PHE A 46 -14.47 1.58 13.77
N ALA A 47 -13.52 2.51 13.85
CA ALA A 47 -13.77 3.85 14.38
C ALA A 47 -14.83 4.59 13.56
N GLY A 48 -14.76 4.50 12.22
CA GLY A 48 -15.78 5.03 11.33
C GLY A 48 -17.16 4.40 11.56
N LEU A 49 -17.22 3.10 11.80
CA LEU A 49 -18.47 2.39 12.14
C LEU A 49 -19.09 2.90 13.44
N ILE A 50 -18.28 3.09 14.48
CA ILE A 50 -18.73 3.65 15.77
C ILE A 50 -19.23 5.08 15.59
N VAL A 51 -18.48 5.94 14.87
CA VAL A 51 -18.88 7.32 14.59
C VAL A 51 -20.16 7.37 13.76
N TRP A 52 -20.30 6.48 12.79
CA TRP A 52 -21.50 6.37 11.95
C TRP A 52 -22.72 5.95 12.78
N ALA A 53 -22.60 4.88 13.56
CA ALA A 53 -23.68 4.37 14.41
C ALA A 53 -24.08 5.41 15.48
N GLY A 54 -23.09 5.98 16.17
CA GLY A 54 -23.31 7.05 17.15
C GLY A 54 -23.95 8.29 16.53
N GLY A 55 -23.52 8.70 15.34
CA GLY A 55 -24.11 9.82 14.62
C GLY A 55 -25.58 9.62 14.27
N ARG A 56 -26.01 8.40 13.95
CA ARG A 56 -27.43 8.07 13.73
C ARG A 56 -28.20 7.93 15.03
N TRP A 57 -27.55 7.44 16.09
CA TRP A 57 -28.14 7.31 17.42
C TRP A 57 -28.54 8.67 18.01
N VAL A 58 -27.72 9.70 17.81
CA VAL A 58 -27.99 11.06 18.31
C VAL A 58 -28.59 12.00 17.27
N ASP A 59 -29.12 11.47 16.16
CA ASP A 59 -29.67 12.23 15.02
C ASP A 59 -28.71 13.30 14.44
N HIS A 60 -27.42 13.14 14.67
CA HIS A 60 -26.38 14.05 14.19
C HIS A 60 -25.95 13.64 12.77
N HIS A 61 -26.74 14.07 11.78
CA HIS A 61 -26.55 13.69 10.37
C HIS A 61 -25.12 13.90 9.85
N ARG A 62 -24.44 14.98 10.30
CA ARG A 62 -23.04 15.27 9.93
C ARG A 62 -22.06 14.22 10.46
N ALA A 63 -22.23 13.78 11.71
CA ALA A 63 -21.37 12.77 12.33
C ALA A 63 -21.58 11.41 11.66
N GLY A 64 -22.84 11.06 11.36
CA GLY A 64 -23.16 9.86 10.57
C GLY A 64 -22.45 9.86 9.21
N ARG A 65 -22.45 10.98 8.49
CA ARG A 65 -21.73 11.13 7.21
C ARG A 65 -20.22 10.99 7.37
N ILE A 66 -19.62 11.58 8.41
CA ILE A 66 -18.17 11.48 8.65
C ILE A 66 -17.77 10.02 8.89
N GLY A 67 -18.50 9.28 9.71
CA GLY A 67 -18.23 7.86 9.95
C GLY A 67 -18.29 7.02 8.68
N LEU A 68 -19.27 7.29 7.80
CA LEU A 68 -19.35 6.66 6.47
C LEU A 68 -18.11 6.95 5.62
N VAL A 69 -17.66 8.20 5.58
CA VAL A 69 -16.47 8.60 4.81
C VAL A 69 -15.22 7.89 5.34
N MET A 70 -15.05 7.81 6.67
CA MET A 70 -13.93 7.07 7.29
C MET A 70 -13.91 5.60 6.86
N MET A 71 -15.07 4.92 6.89
CA MET A 71 -15.19 3.54 6.45
C MET A 71 -14.84 3.38 4.96
N LEU A 72 -15.34 4.25 4.09
CA LEU A 72 -15.05 4.20 2.66
C LEU A 72 -13.58 4.45 2.36
N CYS A 73 -12.95 5.41 3.05
CA CYS A 73 -11.51 5.67 2.93
C CYS A 73 -10.69 4.48 3.42
N ALA A 74 -11.07 3.85 4.53
CA ALA A 74 -10.40 2.65 5.05
C ALA A 74 -10.53 1.45 4.10
N ILE A 75 -11.70 1.25 3.49
CA ILE A 75 -11.90 0.19 2.48
C ILE A 75 -11.05 0.46 1.24
N ALA A 76 -11.14 1.67 0.67
CA ALA A 76 -10.37 2.03 -0.52
C ALA A 76 -8.85 1.94 -0.25
N GLY A 77 -8.41 2.44 0.91
CA GLY A 77 -7.03 2.32 1.37
C GLY A 77 -6.62 0.87 1.59
N GLY A 78 -7.49 0.02 2.15
CA GLY A 78 -7.27 -1.41 2.32
C GLY A 78 -7.11 -2.16 1.01
N LEU A 79 -7.93 -1.84 0.00
CA LEU A 79 -7.77 -2.38 -1.35
C LEU A 79 -6.41 -1.97 -1.92
N LEU A 80 -6.08 -0.67 -1.92
CA LEU A 80 -4.77 -0.20 -2.42
C LEU A 80 -3.60 -0.82 -1.64
N TYR A 81 -3.73 -1.00 -0.34
CA TYR A 81 -2.72 -1.64 0.50
C TYR A 81 -2.52 -3.12 0.15
N GLY A 82 -3.61 -3.85 -0.14
CA GLY A 82 -3.57 -5.27 -0.47
C GLY A 82 -3.15 -5.57 -1.91
N ILE A 83 -3.69 -4.83 -2.88
CA ILE A 83 -3.51 -5.13 -4.32
C ILE A 83 -2.66 -4.10 -5.07
N GLY A 84 -2.30 -2.97 -4.44
CA GLY A 84 -1.59 -1.89 -5.12
C GLY A 84 -0.25 -2.31 -5.71
N TRP A 85 0.53 -3.12 -4.98
CA TRP A 85 1.79 -3.66 -5.49
C TRP A 85 1.59 -4.52 -6.74
N GLN A 86 0.56 -5.37 -6.75
CA GLN A 86 0.27 -6.27 -7.87
C GLN A 86 -0.12 -5.48 -9.12
N ILE A 87 -0.85 -4.38 -8.96
CA ILE A 87 -1.20 -3.48 -10.06
C ILE A 87 0.05 -2.84 -10.65
N ILE A 88 0.93 -2.31 -9.80
CA ILE A 88 2.18 -1.68 -10.26
C ILE A 88 3.05 -2.70 -11.00
N ASP A 89 3.23 -3.88 -10.42
CA ASP A 89 4.05 -4.96 -10.99
C ASP A 89 3.47 -5.48 -12.31
N HIS A 90 2.14 -5.59 -12.41
CA HIS A 90 1.47 -5.95 -13.64
C HIS A 90 1.81 -5.00 -14.80
N PHE A 91 1.79 -3.68 -14.58
CA PHE A 91 2.14 -2.71 -15.61
C PHE A 91 3.64 -2.55 -15.82
N ALA A 92 4.46 -2.72 -14.78
CA ALA A 92 5.92 -2.62 -14.87
C ALA A 92 6.57 -3.83 -15.56
N SER A 93 5.91 -5.00 -15.53
CA SER A 93 6.37 -6.24 -16.17
C SER A 93 5.98 -6.35 -17.65
N VAL A 94 5.11 -5.48 -18.16
CA VAL A 94 4.84 -5.37 -19.60
C VAL A 94 6.06 -4.75 -20.29
N LYS A 95 6.94 -5.61 -20.80
CA LYS A 95 7.99 -5.26 -21.75
C LYS A 95 7.57 -5.64 -23.17
#